data_AF-A0A1M5GPW7-F1
#
_entry.id   AF-A0A1M5GPW7-F1
#
_cell.length_a   1.000
_cell.length_b   1.000
_cell.length_c   1.000
_cell.angle_alpha   90.00
_cell.angle_beta   90.00
_cell.angle_gamma   90.00
#
_symmetry.space_group_name_H-M   'P 1'
#
loop_
_entity.id
_entity.type
_entity.pdbx_description
1 polymer ?
#
loop_
_entity_poly.entity_id
_entity_poly.type
_entity_poly.pdbx_seq_one_letter_code
_entity_poly.pdbx_strand_id
1 'polypeptide(L)' 'LEETALVDHSVMENLEHFKHDYEATGGTVQLVGLHNHKPLSEHKLAARKKLRLA' A
#
# COMPACT_ATOMS: atom_id res chain seq x y z
N LEU A 1 -5.51 6.17 0.83
CA LEU A 1 -4.38 6.57 -0.04
C LEU A 1 -4.83 7.13 -1.39
N GLU A 2 -6.05 7.67 -1.51
CA GLU A 2 -6.60 8.08 -2.80
C GLU A 2 -5.97 9.38 -3.34
N GLU A 3 -5.49 10.26 -2.47
CA GLU A 3 -4.90 11.55 -2.86
C GLU A 3 -3.40 11.48 -3.21
N THR A 4 -2.79 10.29 -3.16
CA THR A 4 -1.37 10.11 -3.51
C THR A 4 -1.20 9.62 -4.94
N ALA A 5 -0.23 10.19 -5.67
CA ALA A 5 0.06 9.78 -7.05
C ALA A 5 0.97 8.53 -7.12
N LEU A 6 1.86 8.37 -6.14
CA LEU A 6 2.84 7.30 -6.06
C LEU A 6 2.98 6.87 -4.60
N VAL A 7 3.08 5.57 -4.39
CA VAL A 7 3.47 4.94 -3.13
C VAL A 7 4.70 4.12 -3.46
N ASP A 8 5.84 4.42 -2.85
CA ASP A 8 7.08 3.68 -3.12
C ASP A 8 7.15 2.37 -2.31
N HIS A 9 8.23 1.62 -2.50
CA HIS A 9 8.40 0.31 -1.86
C HIS A 9 8.61 0.43 -0.34
N SER A 10 9.30 1.48 0.13
CA SER A 10 9.56 1.67 1.57
C SER A 10 8.28 2.02 2.33
N VAL A 11 7.37 2.80 1.74
CA VAL A 11 6.03 3.00 2.31
C VAL A 11 5.23 1.70 2.32
N MET A 12 5.28 0.90 1.24
CA MET A 12 4.60 -0.40 1.20
C MET A 12 5.12 -1.37 2.28
N GLU A 13 6.45 -1.41 2.49
CA GLU A 13 7.08 -2.17 3.57
C GLU A 13 6.59 -1.68 4.93
N ASN A 14 6.68 -0.38 5.21
CA ASN A 14 6.22 0.16 6.50
C ASN A 14 4.74 -0.13 6.78
N LEU A 15 3.88 -0.11 5.76
CA LEU A 15 2.46 -0.47 5.91
C LEU A 15 2.29 -1.96 6.26
N GLU A 16 3.09 -2.85 5.68
CA GLU A 16 3.07 -4.28 6.01
C GLU A 16 3.58 -4.53 7.44
N HIS A 17 4.67 -3.88 7.84
CA HIS A 17 5.19 -3.94 9.21
C HIS A 17 4.17 -3.44 10.23
N PHE A 18 3.59 -2.25 9.99
CA PHE A 18 2.55 -1.69 10.85
C PHE A 18 1.34 -2.62 10.96
N LYS A 19 0.90 -3.18 9.82
CA LYS A 19 -0.21 -4.14 9.80
C LYS A 19 0.12 -5.35 10.66
N HIS A 20 1.29 -5.94 10.47
CA HIS A 20 1.72 -7.13 11.22
C HIS A 20 1.71 -6.86 12.73
N ASP A 21 2.33 -5.76 13.16
CA ASP A 21 2.44 -5.40 14.57
C ASP A 21 1.07 -5.09 15.19
N TYR A 22 0.23 -4.35 14.47
CA TYR A 22 -1.10 -3.99 14.97
C TYR A 22 -2.03 -5.21 15.07
N GLU A 23 -2.03 -6.08 14.05
CA GLU A 23 -2.82 -7.31 14.06
C GLU A 23 -2.32 -8.32 15.09
N ALA A 24 -1.01 -8.34 15.39
CA ALA A 24 -0.45 -9.16 16.47
C ALA A 24 -1.00 -8.77 17.86
N THR A 25 -1.45 -7.53 18.04
CA THR A 25 -2.10 -7.07 19.29
C THR A 25 -3.61 -7.34 19.35
N GLY A 26 -4.18 -8.03 18.36
CA GLY A 26 -5.61 -8.33 18.27
C GLY A 26 -6.43 -7.28 17.51
N GLY A 27 -5.76 -6.31 16.87
CA GLY A 27 -6.40 -5.35 15.98
C GLY A 27 -6.66 -5.91 14.57
N THR A 28 -7.21 -5.09 13.68
CA THR A 28 -7.34 -5.40 12.26
C THR A 28 -6.98 -4.17 11.44
N VAL A 29 -6.19 -4.34 10.38
CA VAL A 29 -5.82 -3.24 9.49
C VAL A 29 -6.36 -3.47 8.09
N GLN A 30 -7.04 -2.47 7.54
CA GLN A 30 -7.49 -2.44 6.15
C GLN A 30 -6.90 -1.23 5.43
N LEU A 31 -6.13 -1.50 4.37
CA LEU A 31 -5.57 -0.45 3.51
C LEU A 31 -6.61 -0.01 2.48
N VAL A 32 -7.16 1.20 2.68
CA VAL A 32 -8.14 1.80 1.75
C VAL A 32 -7.50 2.82 0.82
N GLY A 33 -8.03 2.91 -0.41
CA GLY A 33 -7.57 3.87 -1.42
C GLY A 33 -6.33 3.48 -2.22
N LEU A 34 -5.89 2.21 -2.19
CA LEU A 34 -4.87 1.64 -3.10
C LEU A 34 -5.47 0.91 -4.31
N HIS A 35 -6.80 0.84 -4.40
CA HIS A 35 -7.52 0.13 -5.46
C HIS A 35 -7.21 0.68 -6.87
N ASN A 36 -6.95 1.99 -6.97
CA ASN A 36 -6.58 2.67 -8.22
C ASN A 36 -5.05 2.72 -8.46
N HIS A 37 -4.24 2.14 -7.57
CA HIS A 37 -2.78 2.11 -7.69
C HIS A 37 -2.31 0.77 -8.23
N LYS A 38 -1.66 0.79 -9.40
CA LYS A 38 -1.07 -0.41 -10.00
C LYS A 38 0.34 -0.64 -9.49
N PRO A 39 0.71 -1.87 -9.11
CA PRO A 39 2.08 -2.20 -8.76
C PRO A 39 2.99 -2.05 -9.99
N LEU A 40 4.21 -1.59 -9.77
CA LEU A 40 5.23 -1.39 -10.81
C LEU A 40 6.06 -2.66 -11.08
N SER A 41 5.89 -3.71 -10.27
CA SER A 41 6.53 -5.02 -10.44
C SER A 41 5.68 -6.13 -9.80
N GLU A 42 6.11 -7.39 -9.94
CA GLU A 42 5.43 -8.57 -9.37
C GLU A 42 5.67 -8.75 -7.87
N HIS A 43 6.56 -7.96 -7.27
CA HIS A 43 6.81 -8.04 -5.83
C HIS A 43 5.58 -7.61 -5.03
N LYS A 44 5.28 -8.34 -3.94
CA LYS A 44 4.14 -8.03 -3.04
C LYS A 44 4.17 -6.59 -2.52
N LEU A 45 5.37 -6.10 -2.23
CA LEU A 45 5.66 -4.77 -1.70
C LEU A 45 6.15 -3.80 -2.79
N ALA A 46 5.86 -4.10 -4.06
CA ALA A 46 6.20 -3.22 -5.16
C ALA A 46 5.59 -1.84 -4.95
N ALA A 47 6.36 -0.81 -5.30
CA ALA A 47 5.85 0.54 -5.46
C ALA A 47 4.59 0.53 -6.34
N ARG A 48 3.60 1.34 -5.97
CA ARG A 48 2.32 1.43 -6.67
C ARG A 48 2.06 2.85 -7.17
N LYS A 49 1.69 2.99 -8.43
CA LYS A 49 1.37 4.28 -9.05
C LYS A 49 -0.11 4.39 -9.34
N LYS A 50 -0.72 5.53 -9.00
CA LYS A 50 -2.12 5.83 -9.31
C LYS A 50 -2.30 5.88 -10.82
N LEU A 51 -3.28 5.15 -11.33
CA LEU A 51 -3.73 5.30 -12.71
C LEU A 51 -4.36 6.67 -12.86
N ARG A 52 -3.71 7.53 -13.66
CA ARG A 52 -4.37 8.75 -14.15
C ARG A 52 -5.15 8.32 -15.39
N LEU A 53 -6.48 8.35 -15.32
CA LEU A 53 -7.30 8.28 -16.52
C LEU A 53 -6.93 9.50 -17.38
N ALA A 54 -6.53 9.23 -18.62
CA ALA A 54 -6.16 10.24 -19.60
C ALA A 54 -7.41 10.95 -20.15
#